data_AF-A0A349MHH9-F1
#
_entry.id   AF-A0A349MHH9-F1
#
_cell.length_a   1.000
_cell.length_b   1.000
_cell.length_c   1.000
_cell.angle_alpha   90.00
_cell.angle_beta   90.00
_cell.angle_gamma   90.00
#
_symmetry.space_group_name_H-M   'P 1'
#
loop_
_entity.id
_entity.type
_entity.pdbx_description
1 polymer ?
#
loop_
_entity_poly.entity_id
_entity_poly.type
_entity_poly.pdbx_seq_one_letter_code
_entity_poly.pdbx_strand_id
1 'polypeptide(L)'
;MDSSGLPNFPLHSLKKASRILLQKDGFLESQFQLAGIYLLTWEVLKGAIRNRLETFFANGWKINKCGEMIPDIPSEHINLFTSRDALKNQLNQWKEWGVVTEDDVVAVYVWRNYRNVVAHELEKIVLDDNAMIIPVEHIESMLSLLRKIDNWWLLNFEAATDPDEYRDFSPDEMAQGSSLRVCMLQHMIDQVRQSAKTV
;
A
#
# COMPACT_ATOMS: atom_id res chain seq x y z
N MET A 1 44.09 16.79 -6.03
CA MET A 1 44.29 15.33 -6.00
C MET A 1 45.18 15.03 -4.81
N ASP A 2 44.66 14.29 -3.83
CA ASP A 2 45.46 13.67 -2.77
C ASP A 2 46.29 12.53 -3.40
N SER A 3 47.51 12.33 -2.93
CA SER A 3 48.50 11.33 -3.38
C SER A 3 48.06 9.87 -3.34
N SER A 4 46.86 9.55 -2.83
CA SER A 4 46.32 8.19 -2.72
C SER A 4 45.43 7.75 -3.89
N GLY A 5 45.08 8.65 -4.82
CA GLY A 5 44.23 8.31 -5.98
C GLY A 5 42.80 7.89 -5.63
N LEU A 6 42.42 7.93 -4.35
CA LEU A 6 41.05 7.67 -3.90
C LEU A 6 40.18 8.92 -4.14
N PRO A 7 38.91 8.75 -4.53
CA PRO A 7 37.99 9.88 -4.59
C PRO A 7 37.96 10.55 -3.21
N ASN A 8 38.05 11.89 -3.19
CA ASN A 8 37.97 12.67 -1.96
C ASN A 8 36.52 12.60 -1.43
N PHE A 9 36.17 11.47 -0.83
CA PHE A 9 34.91 11.31 -0.14
C PHE A 9 34.95 12.15 1.13
N PRO A 10 33.93 12.97 1.41
CA PRO A 10 33.88 13.72 2.65
C PRO A 10 33.93 12.74 3.83
N LEU A 11 35.05 12.73 4.55
CA LEU A 11 35.32 11.87 5.72
C LEU A 11 34.21 11.94 6.79
N HIS A 12 33.50 13.07 6.84
CA HIS A 12 32.30 13.25 7.66
C HIS A 12 31.17 12.30 7.26
N SER A 13 30.87 12.15 5.97
CA SER A 13 29.83 11.27 5.45
C SER A 13 30.14 9.79 5.66
N LEU A 14 31.42 9.39 5.58
CA LEU A 14 31.85 8.00 5.85
C LEU A 14 31.79 7.65 7.33
N LYS A 15 32.29 8.52 8.23
CA LYS A 15 32.15 8.32 9.68
C LYS A 15 30.68 8.31 10.11
N LYS A 16 29.85 9.14 9.48
CA LYS A 16 28.41 9.22 9.71
C LYS A 16 27.66 7.98 9.23
N ALA A 17 27.89 7.55 7.99
CA ALA A 17 27.35 6.29 7.46
C ALA A 17 27.77 5.10 8.34
N SER A 18 29.03 5.07 8.80
CA SER A 18 29.47 4.04 9.74
C SER A 18 28.78 4.15 11.10
N ARG A 19 28.41 5.33 11.59
CA ARG A 19 27.68 5.47 12.85
C ARG A 19 26.25 4.94 12.73
N ILE A 20 25.55 5.30 11.66
CA ILE A 20 24.16 4.86 11.40
C ILE A 20 24.11 3.36 11.12
N LEU A 21 25.06 2.83 10.33
CA LEU A 21 25.13 1.41 9.98
C LEU A 21 25.67 0.52 11.11
N LEU A 22 26.47 1.06 12.04
CA LEU A 22 27.07 0.31 13.15
C LEU A 22 26.38 0.58 14.49
N GLN A 23 25.36 1.45 14.54
CA GLN A 23 24.50 1.60 15.70
C GLN A 23 23.67 0.32 15.88
N LYS A 24 23.80 -0.30 17.05
CA LYS A 24 23.06 -1.52 17.43
C LYS A 24 21.65 -1.25 17.94
N ASP A 25 21.14 -0.03 17.77
CA ASP A 25 19.84 0.40 18.30
C ASP A 25 18.64 -0.05 17.44
N GLY A 26 18.87 -0.76 16.33
CA GLY A 26 17.80 -1.34 15.50
C GLY A 26 16.95 -0.30 14.76
N PHE A 27 17.28 0.99 14.88
CA PHE A 27 16.50 2.08 14.29
C PHE A 27 16.47 1.97 12.76
N LEU A 28 17.64 1.80 12.14
CA LEU A 28 17.76 1.71 10.68
C LEU A 28 17.02 0.50 10.12
N GLU A 29 17.14 -0.64 10.79
CA GLU A 29 16.42 -1.87 10.43
C GLU A 29 14.90 -1.64 10.46
N SER A 30 14.41 -1.00 11.53
CA SER A 30 12.98 -0.66 11.66
C SER A 30 12.52 0.29 10.55
N GLN A 31 13.33 1.30 10.18
CA GLN A 31 12.98 2.21 9.07
C GLN A 31 12.91 1.49 7.71
N PHE A 32 13.85 0.57 7.42
CA PHE A 32 13.79 -0.24 6.20
C PHE A 32 12.58 -1.17 6.18
N GLN A 33 12.28 -1.82 7.31
CA GLN A 33 11.10 -2.68 7.44
C GLN A 33 9.81 -1.87 7.23
N LEU A 34 9.68 -0.71 7.88
CA LEU A 34 8.53 0.17 7.71
C LEU A 34 8.42 0.71 6.29
N ALA A 35 9.52 1.09 5.63
CA ALA A 35 9.51 1.51 4.24
C ALA A 35 9.00 0.39 3.33
N GLY A 36 9.48 -0.85 3.52
CA GLY A 36 9.01 -2.02 2.79
C GLY A 36 7.52 -2.29 3.00
N ILE A 37 7.07 -2.26 4.26
CA ILE A 37 5.65 -2.44 4.63
C ILE A 37 4.80 -1.31 4.02
N TYR A 38 5.29 -0.07 4.02
CA TYR A 38 4.59 1.06 3.42
C TYR A 38 4.36 0.85 1.92
N LEU A 39 5.42 0.51 1.18
CA LEU A 39 5.34 0.26 -0.26
C LEU A 39 4.41 -0.91 -0.57
N LEU A 40 4.51 -2.00 0.20
CA LEU A 40 3.66 -3.17 0.05
C LEU A 40 2.19 -2.85 0.33
N THR A 41 1.91 -2.18 1.44
CA THR A 41 0.54 -1.80 1.85
C THR A 41 -0.10 -0.90 0.80
N TRP A 42 0.68 0.06 0.26
CA TRP A 42 0.23 0.90 -0.85
C TRP A 42 -0.15 0.09 -2.10
N GLU A 43 0.68 -0.85 -2.54
CA GLU A 43 0.38 -1.64 -3.74
C GLU A 43 -0.80 -2.60 -3.51
N VAL A 44 -0.96 -3.15 -2.29
CA VAL A 44 -2.14 -3.96 -1.93
C VAL A 44 -3.41 -3.11 -1.95
N LEU A 45 -3.41 -1.94 -1.32
CA LEU A 45 -4.56 -1.01 -1.32
C LEU A 45 -4.94 -0.58 -2.74
N LYS A 46 -3.95 -0.15 -3.53
CA LYS A 46 -4.16 0.23 -4.93
C LYS A 46 -4.71 -0.93 -5.76
N GLY A 47 -4.22 -2.15 -5.52
CA GLY A 47 -4.75 -3.37 -6.12
C GLY A 47 -6.20 -3.62 -5.73
N ALA A 48 -6.57 -3.46 -4.46
CA ALA A 48 -7.96 -3.62 -4.01
C ALA A 48 -8.89 -2.58 -4.66
N ILE A 49 -8.48 -1.31 -4.71
CA ILE A 49 -9.24 -0.22 -5.37
C ILE A 49 -9.48 -0.54 -6.85
N ARG A 50 -8.47 -1.07 -7.55
CA ARG A 50 -8.54 -1.33 -8.99
C ARG A 50 -9.24 -2.64 -9.31
N ASN A 51 -8.75 -3.75 -8.77
CA ASN A 51 -9.06 -5.10 -9.26
C ASN A 51 -10.52 -5.47 -8.99
N ARG A 52 -11.08 -5.02 -7.86
CA ARG A 52 -12.51 -5.23 -7.56
C ARG A 52 -13.40 -4.55 -8.59
N LEU A 53 -13.07 -3.30 -8.98
CA LEU A 53 -13.76 -2.61 -10.07
C LEU A 53 -13.56 -3.31 -11.42
N GLU A 54 -12.36 -3.80 -11.72
CA GLU A 54 -12.10 -4.56 -12.95
C GLU A 54 -12.98 -5.81 -13.02
N THR A 55 -13.07 -6.57 -11.94
CA THR A 55 -13.94 -7.75 -11.88
C THR A 55 -15.41 -7.38 -11.96
N PHE A 56 -15.82 -6.28 -11.32
CA PHE A 56 -17.21 -5.81 -11.34
C PHE A 56 -17.69 -5.43 -12.75
N PHE A 57 -16.88 -4.65 -13.49
CA PHE A 57 -17.26 -4.11 -14.80
C PHE A 57 -16.88 -5.03 -15.98
N ALA A 58 -16.25 -6.17 -15.73
CA ALA A 58 -15.87 -7.09 -16.81
C ALA A 58 -17.10 -7.85 -17.33
N ASN A 59 -17.29 -7.85 -18.65
CA ASN A 59 -18.28 -8.70 -19.34
C ASN A 59 -17.76 -10.11 -19.62
N GLY A 60 -16.55 -10.42 -19.15
CA GLY A 60 -15.85 -11.66 -19.39
C GLY A 60 -14.34 -11.46 -19.42
N TRP A 61 -13.63 -12.41 -20.01
CA TRP A 61 -12.18 -12.41 -20.11
C TRP A 61 -11.77 -12.57 -21.58
N LYS A 62 -10.72 -11.87 -21.98
CA LYS A 62 -10.14 -11.95 -23.33
C LYS A 62 -8.64 -12.13 -23.29
N ILE A 63 -8.07 -12.65 -24.37
CA ILE A 63 -6.61 -12.78 -24.51
C ILE A 63 -6.07 -11.52 -25.19
N ASN A 64 -5.09 -10.88 -24.56
CA ASN A 64 -4.41 -9.72 -25.14
C ASN A 64 -3.39 -10.12 -26.21
N LYS A 65 -2.75 -9.14 -26.86
CA LYS A 65 -1.75 -9.40 -27.92
C LYS A 65 -0.52 -10.18 -27.44
N CYS A 66 -0.27 -10.21 -26.14
CA CYS A 66 0.85 -10.90 -25.52
C CYS A 66 0.49 -12.32 -25.04
N GLY A 67 -0.76 -12.77 -25.24
CA GLY A 67 -1.22 -14.09 -24.78
C GLY A 67 -1.72 -14.12 -23.33
N GLU A 68 -1.87 -12.95 -22.68
CA GLU A 68 -2.32 -12.88 -21.29
C GLU A 68 -3.85 -12.73 -21.23
N MET A 69 -4.47 -13.43 -20.27
CA MET A 69 -5.89 -13.28 -19.98
C MET A 69 -6.12 -11.96 -19.23
N ILE A 70 -6.93 -11.08 -19.80
CA ILE A 70 -7.28 -9.77 -19.25
C ILE A 70 -8.80 -9.61 -19.14
N PRO A 71 -9.29 -8.79 -18.21
CA PRO A 71 -10.71 -8.46 -18.13
C PRO A 71 -11.19 -7.78 -19.43
N ASP A 72 -12.37 -8.17 -19.92
CA ASP A 72 -13.02 -7.49 -21.03
C ASP A 72 -13.92 -6.37 -20.51
N ILE A 73 -13.33 -5.18 -20.36
CA ILE A 73 -14.01 -3.99 -19.85
C ILE A 73 -14.73 -3.24 -20.98
N PRO A 74 -16.03 -2.94 -20.84
CA PRO A 74 -16.79 -2.10 -21.76
C PRO A 74 -16.21 -0.69 -21.93
N SER A 75 -16.41 -0.10 -23.09
CA SER A 75 -15.85 1.21 -23.46
C SER A 75 -16.26 2.35 -22.52
N GLU A 76 -17.45 2.27 -21.95
CA GLU A 76 -18.02 3.22 -21.00
C GLU A 76 -17.28 3.24 -19.65
N HIS A 77 -16.58 2.16 -19.29
CA HIS A 77 -15.85 2.02 -18.03
C HIS A 77 -14.33 2.03 -18.21
N ILE A 78 -13.83 2.11 -19.46
CA ILE A 78 -12.39 1.99 -19.76
C ILE A 78 -11.54 3.10 -19.11
N ASN A 79 -12.16 4.26 -18.86
CA ASN A 79 -11.54 5.43 -18.22
C ASN A 79 -11.13 5.15 -16.76
N LEU A 80 -11.74 4.17 -16.10
CA LEU A 80 -11.37 3.71 -14.76
C LEU A 80 -10.01 3.01 -14.74
N PHE A 81 -9.53 2.47 -15.87
CA PHE A 81 -8.38 1.55 -15.87
C PHE A 81 -7.18 2.01 -16.69
N THR A 82 -7.42 2.85 -17.71
CA THR A 82 -6.42 3.20 -18.73
C THR A 82 -6.06 4.68 -18.78
N SER A 83 -6.84 5.54 -18.11
CA SER A 83 -6.59 6.99 -18.14
C SER A 83 -5.44 7.41 -17.23
N ARG A 84 -4.85 8.58 -17.51
CA ARG A 84 -3.86 9.22 -16.61
C ARG A 84 -4.43 9.44 -15.20
N ASP A 85 -5.74 9.67 -15.13
CA ASP A 85 -6.49 9.91 -13.91
C ASP A 85 -7.20 8.64 -13.40
N ALA A 86 -6.77 7.44 -13.81
CA ALA A 86 -7.44 6.19 -13.46
C ALA A 86 -7.69 6.04 -11.96
N LEU A 87 -6.69 6.32 -11.11
CA LEU A 87 -6.87 6.27 -9.65
C LEU A 87 -7.95 7.24 -9.16
N LYS A 88 -8.02 8.45 -9.73
CA LYS A 88 -9.04 9.43 -9.40
C LYS A 88 -10.43 8.89 -9.75
N ASN A 89 -10.57 8.36 -10.96
CA ASN A 89 -11.84 7.86 -11.46
C ASN A 89 -12.30 6.62 -10.66
N GLN A 90 -11.37 5.73 -10.30
CA GLN A 90 -11.64 4.59 -9.41
C GLN A 90 -12.14 5.05 -8.04
N LEU A 91 -11.44 5.99 -7.39
CA LEU A 91 -11.84 6.52 -6.10
C LEU A 91 -13.21 7.23 -6.16
N ASN A 92 -13.48 7.95 -7.25
CA ASN A 92 -14.81 8.53 -7.49
C ASN A 92 -15.88 7.45 -7.60
N GLN A 93 -15.62 6.33 -8.29
CA GLN A 93 -16.56 5.22 -8.36
C GLN A 93 -16.85 4.62 -6.98
N TRP A 94 -15.83 4.40 -6.17
CA TRP A 94 -16.00 3.93 -4.79
C TRP A 94 -16.75 4.93 -3.90
N LYS A 95 -16.58 6.23 -4.17
CA LYS A 95 -17.32 7.30 -3.49
C LYS A 95 -18.79 7.34 -3.92
N GLU A 96 -19.08 7.13 -5.20
CA GLU A 96 -20.45 7.01 -5.71
C GLU A 96 -21.20 5.83 -5.06
N TRP A 97 -20.48 4.74 -4.76
CA TRP A 97 -21.03 3.60 -3.99
C TRP A 97 -21.09 3.83 -2.48
N GLY A 98 -20.67 5.00 -1.99
CA GLY A 98 -20.69 5.36 -0.57
C GLY A 98 -19.62 4.65 0.27
N VAL A 99 -18.67 3.94 -0.36
CA VAL A 99 -17.62 3.18 0.34
C VAL A 99 -16.49 4.10 0.78
N VAL A 100 -16.13 5.09 -0.04
CA VAL A 100 -15.00 6.00 0.17
C VAL A 100 -15.53 7.41 0.40
N THR A 101 -14.99 8.13 1.38
CA THR A 101 -15.32 9.53 1.67
C THR A 101 -14.37 10.49 0.96
N GLU A 102 -14.66 11.80 0.94
CA GLU A 102 -13.72 12.79 0.37
C GLU A 102 -12.39 12.81 1.15
N ASP A 103 -12.43 12.63 2.47
CA ASP A 103 -11.24 12.55 3.31
C ASP A 103 -10.38 11.34 2.96
N ASP A 104 -11.01 10.18 2.69
CA ASP A 104 -10.31 8.99 2.21
C ASP A 104 -9.61 9.28 0.87
N VAL A 105 -10.25 10.01 -0.05
CA VAL A 105 -9.65 10.39 -1.34
C VAL A 105 -8.42 11.26 -1.13
N VAL A 106 -8.53 12.30 -0.30
CA VAL A 106 -7.41 13.19 0.04
C VAL A 106 -6.26 12.39 0.64
N ALA A 107 -6.55 11.50 1.59
CA ALA A 107 -5.55 10.66 2.25
C ALA A 107 -4.82 9.75 1.26
N VAL A 108 -5.52 9.13 0.30
CA VAL A 108 -4.90 8.30 -0.75
C VAL A 108 -3.90 9.09 -1.59
N TYR A 109 -4.18 10.36 -1.91
CA TYR A 109 -3.22 11.20 -2.64
C TYR A 109 -1.99 11.57 -1.79
N VAL A 110 -2.19 11.84 -0.50
CA VAL A 110 -1.08 12.05 0.44
C VAL A 110 -0.20 10.80 0.48
N TRP A 111 -0.79 9.61 0.63
CA TRP A 111 -0.04 8.36 0.72
C TRP A 111 0.69 8.02 -0.57
N ARG A 112 0.07 8.28 -1.73
CA ARG A 112 0.68 8.13 -3.05
C ARG A 112 1.92 9.01 -3.21
N ASN A 113 1.81 10.27 -2.82
CA ASN A 113 2.92 11.21 -2.92
C ASN A 113 4.06 10.79 -2.00
N TYR A 114 3.73 10.43 -0.76
CA TYR A 114 4.72 9.94 0.19
C TYR A 114 5.35 8.62 -0.26
N ARG A 115 4.59 7.71 -0.89
CA ARG A 115 5.13 6.50 -1.51
C ARG A 115 6.22 6.81 -2.53
N ASN A 116 6.03 7.85 -3.35
CA ASN A 116 7.04 8.24 -4.33
C ASN A 116 8.30 8.79 -3.64
N VAL A 117 8.15 9.52 -2.54
CA VAL A 117 9.29 9.92 -1.71
C VAL A 117 10.02 8.70 -1.16
N VAL A 118 9.31 7.73 -0.58
CA VAL A 118 9.92 6.49 -0.06
C VAL A 118 10.65 5.71 -1.16
N ALA A 119 10.07 5.61 -2.36
CA ALA A 119 10.66 4.87 -3.47
C ALA A 119 11.89 5.56 -4.09
N HIS A 120 11.93 6.90 -4.11
CA HIS A 120 13.01 7.66 -4.75
C HIS A 120 14.07 8.20 -3.78
N GLU A 121 13.70 8.39 -2.52
CA GLU A 121 14.54 9.02 -1.51
C GLU A 121 14.87 8.07 -0.35
N LEU A 122 14.80 6.75 -0.58
CA LEU A 122 15.19 5.75 0.42
C LEU A 122 16.60 6.00 0.95
N GLU A 123 17.52 6.43 0.08
CA GLU A 123 18.87 6.86 0.48
C GLU A 123 18.87 8.02 1.48
N LYS A 124 17.98 9.01 1.33
CA LYS A 124 17.90 10.17 2.23
C LYS A 124 17.21 9.79 3.54
N ILE A 125 16.20 8.93 3.48
CA ILE A 125 15.52 8.37 4.65
C ILE A 125 16.52 7.63 5.56
N VAL A 126 17.55 7.02 4.97
CA VAL A 126 18.50 6.13 5.66
C VAL A 126 19.80 6.84 6.05
N LEU A 127 20.27 7.79 5.24
CA LEU A 127 21.62 8.39 5.39
C LEU A 127 21.59 9.83 5.91
N ASP A 128 20.42 10.46 6.02
CA ASP A 128 20.27 11.80 6.61
C ASP A 128 20.11 11.72 8.14
N ASP A 129 20.73 12.65 8.89
CA ASP A 129 20.54 12.73 10.36
C ASP A 129 19.17 13.34 10.71
N ASN A 130 18.54 14.02 9.76
CA ASN A 130 17.15 14.46 9.83
C ASN A 130 16.20 13.46 9.13
N ALA A 131 16.59 12.18 9.09
CA ALA A 131 15.87 11.09 8.44
C ALA A 131 14.36 11.24 8.60
N MET A 132 13.68 11.32 7.45
CA MET A 132 12.22 11.32 7.41
C MET A 132 11.73 9.97 7.98
N ILE A 133 11.14 10.02 9.17
CA ILE A 133 10.59 8.83 9.83
C ILE A 133 9.41 8.33 9.01
N ILE A 134 9.38 7.03 8.71
CA ILE A 134 8.23 6.43 8.05
C ILE A 134 6.99 6.52 8.98
N PRO A 135 5.92 7.23 8.58
CA PRO A 135 4.73 7.43 9.39
C PRO A 135 3.94 6.13 9.45
N VAL A 136 3.96 5.48 10.61
CA VAL A 136 3.21 4.23 10.83
C VAL A 136 1.70 4.50 10.72
N GLU A 137 1.25 5.70 11.09
CA GLU A 137 -0.12 6.17 10.97
C GLU A 137 -0.63 6.17 9.52
N HIS A 138 0.24 6.41 8.53
CA HIS A 138 -0.15 6.28 7.12
C HIS A 138 -0.41 4.81 6.78
N ILE A 139 0.44 3.90 7.26
CA ILE A 139 0.29 2.45 7.00
C ILE A 139 -1.00 1.95 7.64
N GLU A 140 -1.26 2.31 8.89
CA GLU A 140 -2.49 1.94 9.61
C GLU A 140 -3.74 2.53 8.94
N SER A 141 -3.67 3.77 8.47
CA SER A 141 -4.78 4.39 7.74
C SER A 141 -5.04 3.73 6.38
N MET A 142 -3.97 3.35 5.66
CA MET A 142 -4.09 2.55 4.43
C MET A 142 -4.76 1.19 4.71
N LEU A 143 -4.38 0.51 5.80
CA LEU A 143 -5.00 -0.75 6.22
C LEU A 143 -6.47 -0.58 6.60
N SER A 144 -6.82 0.53 7.25
CA SER A 144 -8.22 0.85 7.58
C SER A 144 -9.05 1.02 6.31
N LEU A 145 -8.55 1.77 5.32
CA LEU A 145 -9.24 1.91 4.03
C LEU A 145 -9.33 0.60 3.27
N LEU A 146 -8.27 -0.22 3.30
CA LEU A 146 -8.28 -1.55 2.69
C LEU A 146 -9.35 -2.44 3.32
N ARG A 147 -9.44 -2.51 4.65
CA ARG A 147 -10.50 -3.23 5.37
C ARG A 147 -11.89 -2.73 4.96
N LYS A 148 -12.07 -1.41 4.88
CA LYS A 148 -13.34 -0.79 4.48
C LYS A 148 -13.79 -1.26 3.09
N ILE A 149 -12.87 -1.27 2.13
CA ILE A 149 -13.12 -1.72 0.75
C ILE A 149 -13.39 -3.22 0.71
N ASP A 150 -12.55 -4.03 1.34
CA ASP A 150 -12.69 -5.49 1.37
C ASP A 150 -14.01 -5.93 2.00
N ASN A 151 -14.39 -5.34 3.15
CA ASN A 151 -15.62 -5.67 3.85
C ASN A 151 -16.86 -5.26 3.07
N TRP A 152 -16.83 -4.06 2.46
CA TRP A 152 -17.94 -3.65 1.61
C TRP A 152 -18.10 -4.59 0.42
N TRP A 153 -17.01 -4.99 -0.22
CA TRP A 153 -17.03 -5.92 -1.33
C TRP A 153 -17.57 -7.29 -0.93
N LEU A 154 -17.09 -7.85 0.17
CA LEU A 154 -17.57 -9.13 0.71
C LEU A 154 -19.08 -9.11 0.93
N LEU A 155 -19.58 -8.07 1.62
CA LEU A 155 -20.99 -7.98 2.00
C LEU A 155 -21.92 -7.68 0.81
N ASN A 156 -21.52 -6.78 -0.09
CA ASN A 156 -22.43 -6.26 -1.13
C ASN A 156 -22.24 -6.95 -2.48
N PHE A 157 -21.15 -7.69 -2.66
CA PHE A 157 -20.88 -8.41 -3.89
C PHE A 157 -20.79 -9.91 -3.63
N GLU A 158 -19.75 -10.40 -2.94
CA GLU A 158 -19.49 -11.84 -2.82
C GLU A 158 -20.67 -12.58 -2.15
N ALA A 159 -21.09 -12.12 -0.96
CA ALA A 159 -22.22 -12.70 -0.24
C ALA A 159 -23.58 -12.50 -0.95
N ALA A 160 -23.72 -11.45 -1.75
CA ALA A 160 -24.93 -11.22 -2.54
C ALA A 160 -25.00 -12.14 -3.76
N THR A 161 -23.85 -12.50 -4.35
CA THR A 161 -23.75 -13.36 -5.54
C THR A 161 -23.73 -14.85 -5.23
N ASP A 162 -23.21 -15.26 -4.07
CA ASP A 162 -23.20 -16.65 -3.60
C ASP A 162 -23.67 -16.76 -2.14
N PRO A 163 -24.97 -16.57 -1.85
CA PRO A 163 -25.47 -16.55 -0.48
C PRO A 163 -25.26 -17.88 0.28
N ASP A 164 -25.17 -19.00 -0.43
CA ASP A 164 -25.04 -20.33 0.17
C ASP A 164 -23.65 -20.51 0.81
N GLU A 165 -22.59 -19.94 0.22
CA GLU A 165 -21.23 -19.95 0.77
C GLU A 165 -21.14 -19.18 2.10
N TYR A 166 -21.91 -18.09 2.26
CA TYR A 166 -21.82 -17.18 3.41
C TYR A 166 -22.97 -17.33 4.41
N ARG A 167 -23.88 -18.30 4.22
CA ARG A 167 -25.12 -18.46 5.00
C ARG A 167 -24.93 -18.62 6.52
N ASP A 168 -23.76 -19.12 6.93
CA ASP A 168 -23.45 -19.42 8.33
C ASP A 168 -22.85 -18.20 9.07
N PHE A 169 -22.63 -17.08 8.36
CA PHE A 169 -22.09 -15.85 8.94
C PHE A 169 -23.13 -14.73 8.90
N SER A 170 -23.27 -14.02 10.02
CA SER A 170 -24.00 -12.76 10.04
C SER A 170 -23.20 -11.63 9.36
N PRO A 171 -23.86 -10.56 8.88
CA PRO A 171 -23.17 -9.39 8.34
C PRO A 171 -22.14 -8.80 9.30
N ASP A 172 -22.43 -8.81 10.61
CA ASP A 172 -21.51 -8.31 11.64
C ASP A 172 -20.28 -9.21 11.77
N GLU A 173 -20.42 -10.53 11.68
CA GLU A 173 -19.30 -11.47 11.70
C GLU A 173 -18.42 -11.34 10.45
N MET A 174 -19.03 -11.17 9.27
CA MET A 174 -18.31 -10.91 8.03
C MET A 174 -17.54 -9.57 8.09
N ALA A 175 -18.16 -8.52 8.63
CA ALA A 175 -17.53 -7.21 8.80
C ALA A 175 -16.42 -7.19 9.86
N GLN A 176 -16.49 -8.08 10.86
CA GLN A 176 -15.43 -8.28 11.85
C GLN A 176 -14.27 -9.12 11.29
N GLY A 177 -14.54 -9.93 10.26
CA GLY A 177 -13.53 -10.58 9.46
C GLY A 177 -12.55 -9.57 8.85
N SER A 178 -11.29 -9.97 8.73
CA SER A 178 -10.29 -9.25 7.95
C SER A 178 -9.70 -10.20 6.93
N SER A 179 -9.49 -9.70 5.72
CA SER A 179 -8.81 -10.50 4.70
C SER A 179 -7.42 -10.93 5.20
N LEU A 180 -6.97 -12.12 4.78
CA LEU A 180 -5.66 -12.65 5.19
C LEU A 180 -4.53 -11.63 4.94
N ARG A 181 -4.63 -10.87 3.84
CA ARG A 181 -3.66 -9.84 3.47
C ARG A 181 -3.58 -8.72 4.52
N VAL A 182 -4.74 -8.23 4.99
CA VAL A 182 -4.81 -7.24 6.06
C VAL A 182 -4.20 -7.79 7.36
N CYS A 183 -4.54 -9.02 7.74
CA CYS A 183 -3.99 -9.65 8.95
C CYS A 183 -2.48 -9.80 8.89
N MET A 184 -1.94 -10.23 7.74
CA MET A 184 -0.50 -10.35 7.53
C MET A 184 0.21 -9.00 7.63
N LEU A 185 -0.31 -7.95 6.98
CA LEU A 185 0.28 -6.62 7.04
C LEU A 185 0.24 -6.03 8.45
N GLN A 186 -0.87 -6.21 9.18
CA GLN A 186 -0.98 -5.80 10.58
C GLN A 186 0.06 -6.52 11.43
N HIS A 187 0.19 -7.84 11.27
CA HIS A 187 1.18 -8.63 11.99
C HIS A 187 2.62 -8.14 11.72
N MET A 188 2.95 -7.82 10.46
CA MET A 188 4.26 -7.26 10.12
C MET A 188 4.53 -5.94 10.86
N ILE A 189 3.55 -5.02 10.93
CA ILE A 189 3.67 -3.75 11.67
C ILE A 189 3.90 -4.01 13.16
N ASP A 190 3.14 -4.94 13.74
CA ASP A 190 3.22 -5.26 15.15
C ASP A 190 4.58 -5.87 15.52
N GLN A 191 5.14 -6.72 14.64
CA GLN A 191 6.49 -7.26 14.80
C GLN A 191 7.55 -6.15 14.82
N VAL A 192 7.49 -5.19 13.89
CA VAL A 192 8.43 -4.06 13.86
C VAL A 192 8.33 -3.23 15.15
N ARG A 193 7.11 -2.98 15.64
CA ARG A 193 6.88 -2.26 16.90
C ARG A 193 7.41 -3.00 18.13
N GLN A 194 7.34 -4.33 18.16
CA GLN A 194 7.85 -5.14 19.26
C GLN A 194 9.38 -5.15 19.27
N SER A 195 10.00 -5.29 18.10
CA SER A 195 11.47 -5.22 17.94
C SER A 195 12.02 -3.85 18.39
N ALA A 196 11.34 -2.75 18.05
CA ALA A 196 11.75 -1.41 18.45
C ALA A 196 11.62 -1.11 19.96
N LYS A 197 10.83 -1.88 20.72
CA LYS A 197 10.68 -1.74 22.19
C LYS A 197 11.67 -2.58 23.00
N THR A 198 12.34 -3.52 22.35
CA THR A 198 13.21 -4.52 23.01
C THR A 198 14.69 -4.11 22.96
N VAL A 199 15.00 -2.98 22.30
CA VAL A 199 16.33 -2.38 22.14
C VAL A 199 16.43 -1.10 22.96
#